data_AF-A0A0J9D610-F1
#
_entry.id   AF-A0A0J9D610-F1
#
_cell.length_a   1.000
_cell.length_b   1.000
_cell.length_c   1.000
_cell.angle_alpha   90.00
_cell.angle_beta   90.00
_cell.angle_gamma   90.00
#
_symmetry.space_group_name_H-M   'P 1'
#
loop_
_entity.id
_entity.type
_entity.pdbx_description
1 polymer ?
#
loop_
_entity_poly.entity_id
_entity_poly.type
_entity_poly.pdbx_seq_one_letter_code
_entity_poly.pdbx_strand_id
1 'polypeptide(L)'
;MSEMIERVAKAIYEEDDPWHKAWPWPNLNESQGSPETYRRIAAAAIKAMREPSEAQWGGLARQIIMWMDMQPKTPRALFAHLKRSGVDVPQWLRDEPEMQALDHVPSKGTRAAIVYRAMIDAALVGEG
;
A
#
# COMPACT_ATOMS: atom_id res chain seq x y z
N MET A 1 -7.24 -1.16 15.46
CA MET A 1 -6.69 -2.02 14.38
C MET A 1 -7.88 -2.42 13.53
N SER A 2 -7.89 -2.00 12.26
CA SER A 2 -9.11 -1.91 11.45
C SER A 2 -9.73 -3.28 11.18
N GLU A 3 -11.05 -3.40 11.40
CA GLU A 3 -11.92 -4.55 11.09
C GLU A 3 -11.71 -5.11 9.66
N MET A 4 -11.21 -4.26 8.75
CA MET A 4 -10.78 -4.60 7.41
C MET A 4 -9.61 -5.61 7.38
N ILE A 5 -8.66 -5.53 8.31
CA ILE A 5 -7.50 -6.43 8.39
C ILE A 5 -7.92 -7.82 8.85
N GLU A 6 -8.83 -7.92 9.83
CA GLU A 6 -9.38 -9.22 10.29
C GLU A 6 -10.20 -9.91 9.18
N ARG A 7 -10.97 -9.15 8.40
CA ARG A 7 -11.78 -9.68 7.29
C ARG A 7 -10.91 -10.17 6.13
N VAL A 8 -9.81 -9.48 5.82
CA VAL A 8 -8.83 -9.92 4.82
C VAL A 8 -8.07 -11.15 5.30
N ALA A 9 -7.63 -11.17 6.56
CA ALA A 9 -6.95 -12.33 7.15
C ALA A 9 -7.85 -13.57 7.14
N LYS A 10 -9.14 -13.42 7.48
CA LYS A 10 -10.12 -14.52 7.47
C LYS A 10 -10.35 -15.09 6.07
N ALA A 11 -10.46 -14.24 5.05
CA ALA A 11 -10.61 -14.68 3.66
C ALA A 11 -9.38 -15.45 3.14
N ILE A 12 -8.18 -15.09 3.59
CA ILE A 12 -6.94 -15.80 3.24
C ILE A 12 -6.83 -17.14 4.00
N TYR A 13 -7.28 -17.20 5.26
CA TYR A 13 -7.28 -18.43 6.06
C TYR A 13 -8.30 -19.48 5.60
N GLU A 14 -9.44 -19.07 5.04
CA GLU A 14 -10.52 -19.99 4.63
C GLU A 14 -10.27 -20.67 3.27
N GLU A 15 -9.30 -20.22 2.46
CA GLU A 15 -9.01 -20.83 1.15
C GLU A 15 -8.21 -22.15 1.23
N ASP A 16 -7.57 -22.50 2.35
CA ASP A 16 -6.63 -23.63 2.38
C ASP A 16 -6.61 -24.49 3.66
N ASP A 17 -7.68 -24.52 4.48
CA ASP A 17 -7.71 -25.40 5.66
C ASP A 17 -8.70 -26.59 5.54
N PRO A 18 -8.21 -27.81 5.20
CA PRO A 18 -9.03 -29.02 5.17
C PRO A 18 -9.58 -29.43 6.55
N TRP A 19 -9.14 -28.80 7.65
CA TRP A 19 -9.60 -29.09 9.01
C TRP A 19 -10.91 -28.39 9.40
N HIS A 20 -11.41 -27.44 8.60
CA HIS A 20 -12.69 -26.78 8.90
C HIS A 20 -13.92 -27.69 8.85
N LYS A 21 -13.82 -28.88 8.23
CA LYS A 21 -14.92 -29.88 8.22
C LYS A 21 -14.95 -30.80 9.45
N ALA A 22 -13.93 -30.76 10.31
CA ALA A 22 -13.71 -31.78 11.32
C ALA A 22 -14.10 -31.40 12.76
N TRP A 23 -14.41 -30.12 13.07
CA TRP A 23 -14.66 -29.68 14.45
C TRP A 23 -16.01 -28.94 14.61
N PRO A 24 -16.84 -29.27 15.60
CA PRO A 24 -18.19 -28.73 15.73
C PRO A 24 -18.17 -27.37 16.42
N TRP A 25 -17.82 -26.30 15.70
CA TRP A 25 -18.11 -24.94 16.14
C TRP A 25 -19.49 -24.52 15.66
N PRO A 26 -20.25 -23.73 16.45
CA PRO A 26 -21.57 -23.27 16.05
C PRO A 26 -21.49 -22.45 14.75
N ASN A 27 -22.43 -22.72 13.84
CA ASN A 27 -22.50 -22.13 12.51
C ASN A 27 -22.56 -20.59 12.60
N LEU A 28 -21.43 -19.93 12.37
CA LEU A 28 -21.33 -18.46 12.25
C LEU A 28 -22.04 -17.92 10.98
N ASN A 29 -22.64 -18.79 10.17
CA ASN A 29 -23.27 -18.47 8.90
C ASN A 29 -24.70 -17.91 8.99
N GLU A 30 -25.31 -17.80 10.17
CA GLU A 30 -26.70 -17.36 10.28
C GLU A 30 -26.91 -15.84 10.15
N SER A 31 -25.86 -15.02 10.02
CA SER A 31 -26.01 -13.55 9.88
C SER A 31 -25.20 -12.88 8.78
N GLN A 32 -24.49 -13.63 7.93
CA GLN A 32 -23.59 -13.01 6.97
C GLN A 32 -24.27 -12.88 5.60
N GLY A 33 -24.45 -11.63 5.15
CA GLY A 33 -25.00 -11.29 3.85
C GLY A 33 -24.32 -12.02 2.69
N SER A 34 -25.00 -12.08 1.55
CA SER A 34 -24.64 -12.88 0.37
C SER A 34 -23.12 -13.03 0.16
N PRO A 35 -22.58 -14.28 0.12
CA PRO A 35 -21.17 -14.58 -0.16
C PRO A 35 -20.61 -13.90 -1.43
N GLU A 36 -21.49 -13.50 -2.33
CA GLU A 36 -21.16 -12.83 -3.58
C GLU A 36 -20.58 -11.42 -3.39
N THR A 37 -21.03 -10.69 -2.37
CA THR A 37 -20.51 -9.34 -2.07
C THR A 37 -19.05 -9.41 -1.61
N TYR A 38 -18.73 -10.38 -0.75
CA TYR A 38 -17.36 -10.59 -0.26
C TYR A 38 -16.42 -11.06 -1.37
N ARG A 39 -16.87 -11.97 -2.24
CA ARG A 39 -16.09 -12.39 -3.42
C ARG A 39 -15.83 -11.24 -4.39
N ARG A 40 -16.78 -10.33 -4.58
CA ARG A 40 -16.58 -9.13 -5.42
C ARG A 40 -15.53 -8.19 -4.83
N ILE A 41 -15.55 -7.98 -3.51
CA ILE A 41 -14.56 -7.15 -2.82
C ILE A 41 -13.16 -7.80 -2.87
N ALA A 42 -13.05 -9.11 -2.59
CA ALA A 42 -11.79 -9.84 -2.69
C ALA A 42 -11.23 -9.85 -4.12
N ALA A 43 -12.07 -10.07 -5.12
CA ALA A 43 -11.66 -10.01 -6.53
C ALA A 43 -11.22 -8.59 -6.95
N ALA A 44 -11.87 -7.55 -6.45
CA ALA A 44 -11.46 -6.16 -6.67
C ALA A 44 -10.09 -5.88 -6.03
N ALA A 45 -9.87 -6.34 -4.79
CA ALA A 45 -8.58 -6.23 -4.10
C ALA A 45 -7.47 -7.01 -4.82
N ILE A 46 -7.73 -8.25 -5.24
CA ILE A 46 -6.78 -9.07 -6.02
C ILE A 46 -6.48 -8.43 -7.38
N LYS A 47 -7.48 -7.84 -8.04
CA LYS A 47 -7.30 -7.12 -9.31
C LYS A 47 -6.48 -5.84 -9.11
N ALA A 48 -6.73 -5.08 -8.05
CA ALA A 48 -5.93 -3.91 -7.67
C ALA A 48 -4.49 -4.27 -7.28
N MET A 49 -4.24 -5.52 -6.85
CA MET A 49 -2.90 -6.07 -6.60
C MET A 49 -2.20 -6.62 -7.86
N ARG A 50 -2.91 -6.87 -8.96
CA ARG A 50 -2.33 -7.51 -10.16
C ARG A 50 -1.54 -6.55 -11.04
N GLU A 51 -2.06 -5.35 -11.26
CA GLU A 51 -1.39 -4.33 -12.08
C GLU A 51 -1.61 -2.94 -11.47
N PRO A 52 -0.53 -2.19 -11.20
CA PRO A 52 -0.67 -0.84 -10.68
C PRO A 52 -1.26 0.08 -11.76
N SER A 53 -2.33 0.79 -11.43
CA SER A 53 -2.94 1.82 -12.29
C SER A 53 -2.06 3.07 -12.37
N GLU A 54 -2.23 3.91 -13.40
CA GLU A 54 -1.51 5.18 -13.52
C GLU A 54 -1.76 6.13 -12.33
N ALA A 55 -2.95 6.07 -11.74
CA ALA A 55 -3.23 6.81 -10.52
C ALA A 55 -2.31 6.39 -9.36
N GLN A 56 -1.96 5.09 -9.26
CA GLN A 56 -1.10 4.55 -8.21
C GLN A 56 0.38 4.85 -8.44
N TRP A 57 0.91 4.59 -9.65
CA TRP A 57 2.33 4.81 -9.93
C TRP A 57 2.66 6.25 -10.35
N GLY A 58 1.64 7.07 -10.60
CA GLY A 58 1.73 8.51 -10.83
C GLY A 58 2.06 9.32 -9.58
N GLY A 59 1.74 10.62 -9.61
CA GLY A 59 1.86 11.52 -8.45
C GLY A 59 3.20 11.42 -7.71
N LEU A 60 3.14 11.18 -6.40
CA LEU A 60 4.31 11.08 -5.53
C LEU A 60 5.27 9.94 -5.92
N ALA A 61 4.75 8.76 -6.26
CA ALA A 61 5.58 7.61 -6.65
C ALA A 61 6.44 7.94 -7.88
N ARG A 62 5.85 8.59 -8.89
CA ARG A 62 6.56 9.05 -10.09
C ARG A 62 7.64 10.08 -9.77
N GLN A 63 7.35 11.06 -8.90
CA GLN A 63 8.36 12.06 -8.51
C GLN A 63 9.53 11.45 -7.75
N ILE A 64 9.26 10.47 -6.87
CA ILE A 64 10.33 9.76 -6.16
C ILE A 64 11.21 9.02 -7.18
N ILE A 65 10.64 8.30 -8.14
CA ILE A 65 11.40 7.62 -9.20
C ILE A 65 12.22 8.62 -10.02
N MET A 66 11.62 9.73 -10.46
CA MET A 66 12.31 10.78 -11.21
C MET A 66 13.50 11.34 -10.42
N TRP A 67 13.34 11.60 -9.13
CA TRP A 67 14.45 12.02 -8.27
C TRP A 67 15.59 10.99 -8.22
N MET A 68 15.29 9.68 -8.29
CA MET A 68 16.33 8.65 -8.31
C MET A 68 17.19 8.69 -9.57
N ASP A 69 16.76 9.33 -10.66
CA ASP A 69 17.56 9.55 -11.87
C ASP A 69 18.37 10.87 -11.80
N MET A 70 18.07 11.73 -10.83
CA MET A 70 18.75 13.01 -10.63
C MET A 70 19.95 12.87 -9.68
N GLN A 71 20.78 13.92 -9.62
CA GLN A 71 21.85 14.07 -8.62
C GLN A 71 21.71 15.41 -7.89
N PRO A 72 22.03 15.48 -6.58
CA PRO A 72 22.41 14.38 -5.70
C PRO A 72 21.19 13.56 -5.23
N LYS A 73 21.37 12.26 -4.99
CA LYS A 73 20.32 11.35 -4.50
C LYS A 73 20.17 11.37 -2.98
N THR A 74 20.04 12.56 -2.39
CA THR A 74 19.86 12.73 -0.95
C THR A 74 18.42 13.12 -0.57
N PRO A 75 17.94 12.85 0.66
CA PRO A 75 16.60 13.26 1.09
C PRO A 75 16.36 14.77 0.95
N ARG A 76 17.38 15.60 1.21
CA ARG A 76 17.32 17.05 0.98
C ARG A 76 16.96 17.39 -0.48
N ALA A 77 17.59 16.70 -1.44
CA ALA A 77 17.33 16.89 -2.85
C ALA A 77 15.94 16.37 -3.24
N LEU A 78 15.47 15.26 -2.65
CA LEU A 78 14.10 14.79 -2.85
C LEU A 78 13.08 15.83 -2.38
N PHE A 79 13.20 16.32 -1.14
CA PHE A 79 12.24 17.31 -0.62
C PHE A 79 12.26 18.61 -1.42
N ALA A 80 13.43 19.04 -1.90
CA ALA A 80 13.53 20.17 -2.81
C ALA A 80 12.85 19.90 -4.15
N HIS A 81 13.02 18.69 -4.71
CA HIS A 81 12.35 18.26 -5.94
C HIS A 81 10.83 18.26 -5.77
N LEU A 82 10.30 17.60 -4.73
CA LEU A 82 8.87 17.54 -4.44
C LEU A 82 8.25 18.94 -4.28
N LYS A 83 8.94 19.83 -3.55
CA LYS A 83 8.52 21.23 -3.41
C LYS A 83 8.44 21.98 -4.75
N ARG A 84 9.42 21.77 -5.65
CA ARG A 84 9.42 22.40 -6.99
C ARG A 84 8.34 21.81 -7.90
N SER A 85 8.07 20.52 -7.77
CA SER A 85 7.03 19.82 -8.53
C SER A 85 5.61 20.11 -8.02
N GLY A 86 5.45 20.84 -6.90
CA GLY A 86 4.15 21.13 -6.31
C GLY A 86 3.46 19.92 -5.68
N VAL A 87 4.22 18.86 -5.37
CA VAL A 87 3.69 17.65 -4.71
C VAL A 87 3.82 17.80 -3.21
N ASP A 88 2.71 17.63 -2.50
CA ASP A 88 2.70 17.64 -1.04
C ASP A 88 3.50 16.47 -0.49
N VAL A 89 4.40 16.78 0.46
CA VAL A 89 5.25 15.79 1.11
C VAL A 89 4.49 15.20 2.30
N PRO A 90 4.08 13.92 2.26
CA PRO A 90 3.33 13.31 3.34
C PRO A 90 4.18 13.16 4.60
N GLN A 91 3.54 13.16 5.77
CA GLN A 91 4.23 13.14 7.05
C GLN A 91 5.05 11.85 7.24
N TRP A 92 4.54 10.69 6.82
CA TRP A 92 5.27 9.43 6.92
C TRP A 92 6.61 9.45 6.17
N LEU A 93 6.73 10.20 5.07
CA LEU A 93 7.98 10.31 4.32
C LEU A 93 9.00 11.20 5.05
N ARG A 94 8.52 12.13 5.88
CA ARG A 94 9.37 12.97 6.75
C ARG A 94 9.83 12.19 7.99
N ASP A 95 8.99 11.28 8.46
CA ASP A 95 9.24 10.48 9.66
C ASP A 95 10.08 9.23 9.37
N GLU A 96 10.19 8.82 8.11
CA GLU A 96 11.05 7.70 7.67
C GLU A 96 12.50 7.94 8.12
N PRO A 97 13.12 7.05 8.93
CA PRO A 97 14.41 7.29 9.57
C PRO A 97 15.55 7.67 8.61
N GLU A 98 15.68 6.99 7.47
CA GLU A 98 16.69 7.37 6.48
C GLU A 98 16.37 8.72 5.83
N MET A 99 15.09 9.08 5.68
CA MET A 99 14.70 10.37 5.10
C MET A 99 14.99 11.57 6.02
N GLN A 100 15.23 11.33 7.31
CA GLN A 100 15.70 12.33 8.26
C GLN A 100 17.21 12.61 8.13
N ALA A 101 17.99 11.65 7.62
CA ALA A 101 19.42 11.82 7.35
C ALA A 101 19.62 12.57 6.01
N LEU A 102 19.50 13.90 6.05
CA LEU A 102 19.30 14.75 4.87
C LEU A 102 20.40 14.69 3.78
N ASP A 103 21.63 14.32 4.14
CA ASP A 103 22.81 14.46 3.28
C ASP A 103 23.47 13.13 2.91
N HIS A 104 22.78 12.00 3.14
CA HIS A 104 23.23 10.68 2.71
C HIS A 104 22.38 10.14 1.55
N VAL A 105 22.87 9.11 0.86
CA VAL A 105 22.10 8.41 -0.17
C VAL A 105 21.30 7.28 0.49
N PRO A 106 19.96 7.29 0.45
CA PRO A 106 19.17 6.24 1.04
C PRO A 106 19.46 4.87 0.41
N SER A 107 19.35 3.83 1.23
CA SER A 107 19.50 2.45 0.83
C SER A 107 18.51 2.10 -0.29
N LYS A 108 18.87 1.08 -1.08
CA LYS A 108 17.97 0.60 -2.15
C LYS A 108 16.65 0.07 -1.57
N GLY A 109 16.70 -0.53 -0.38
CA GLY A 109 15.52 -1.03 0.33
C GLY A 109 14.56 0.09 0.69
N THR A 110 15.06 1.15 1.32
CA THR A 110 14.26 2.33 1.67
C THR A 110 13.65 2.98 0.43
N ARG A 111 14.44 3.15 -0.63
CA ARG A 111 13.94 3.67 -1.92
C ARG A 111 12.79 2.86 -2.50
N ALA A 112 12.87 1.53 -2.46
CA ALA A 112 11.78 0.67 -2.91
C ALA A 112 10.55 0.80 -1.99
N ALA A 113 10.76 0.83 -0.68
CA ALA A 113 9.68 0.94 0.32
C ALA A 113 8.89 2.24 0.19
N ILE A 114 9.55 3.40 0.03
CA ILE A 114 8.86 4.69 -0.09
C ILE A 114 8.07 4.81 -1.41
N VAL A 115 8.54 4.22 -2.51
CA VAL A 115 7.80 4.17 -3.78
C VAL A 115 6.56 3.31 -3.60
N TYR A 116 6.72 2.10 -3.05
CA TYR A 116 5.61 1.20 -2.80
C TYR A 116 4.57 1.81 -1.87
N ARG A 117 5.01 2.50 -0.80
CA ARG A 117 4.09 3.18 0.12
C ARG A 117 3.33 4.31 -0.56
N ALA A 118 3.99 5.10 -1.40
CA ALA A 118 3.33 6.14 -2.18
C ALA A 118 2.25 5.56 -3.12
N MET A 119 2.51 4.40 -3.73
CA MET A 119 1.53 3.71 -4.57
C MET A 119 0.32 3.21 -3.77
N ILE A 120 0.53 2.69 -2.55
CA ILE A 120 -0.56 2.27 -1.66
C ILE A 120 -1.42 3.46 -1.26
N ASP A 121 -0.81 4.56 -0.81
CA ASP A 121 -1.57 5.75 -0.39
C ASP A 121 -2.41 6.30 -1.56
N ALA A 122 -1.85 6.31 -2.78
CA ALA A 122 -2.59 6.72 -3.98
C ALA A 122 -3.74 5.74 -4.32
N ALA A 123 -3.56 4.43 -4.10
CA ALA A 123 -4.61 3.44 -4.27
C ALA A 123 -5.80 3.72 -3.34
N LEU A 124 -5.50 4.03 -2.07
CA LEU A 124 -6.52 4.25 -1.03
C LEU A 124 -7.28 5.57 -1.23
N VAL A 125 -6.67 6.57 -1.87
CA VAL A 125 -7.33 7.85 -2.19
C VAL A 125 -8.23 7.73 -3.44
N GLY A 126 -7.90 6.85 -4.38
CA GLY A 126 -8.67 6.64 -5.61
C GLY A 126 -10.01 5.90 -5.43
N GLU A 127 -10.36 5.46 -4.22
CA GLU A 127 -11.61 4.77 -3.89
C GLU A 127 -12.70 5.69 -3.30
N GLY A 128 -12.56 7.02 -3.49
CA GLY A 128 -13.51 8.05 -3.03
C GLY A 128 -14.47 8.56 -4.10
#